data_AF-T1CFD3-F1
#
_entry.id   AF-T1CFD3-F1
#
_cell.length_a   1.000
_cell.length_b   1.000
_cell.length_c   1.000
_cell.angle_alpha   90.00
_cell.angle_beta   90.00
_cell.angle_gamma   90.00
#
_symmetry.space_group_name_H-M   'P 1'
#
loop_
_entity.id
_entity.type
_entity.pdbx_description
1 polymer ?
#
loop_
_entity_poly.entity_id
_entity_poly.type
_entity_poly.pdbx_seq_one_letter_code
_entity_poly.pdbx_strand_id
1 'polypeptide(L)'
;LVSIEAIRNPDDRILGLLESRRPLLEDPGTPGPIRIDLHYALAKAYDDLDRTEEAASHLEAGARLKRRTLRFEIQREEERLERIAHLFTPAFIDRYRLVEPVSSSRPIFIVGLPRSGSTLLEHILAAHPDITAGGEQPTLPRLATSLSIAWGRIPGFPESLLPARAETDLRDL
;
A
#
# COMPACT_ATOMS: atom_id res chain seq x y z
N LEU A 1 11.00 -0.28 -6.74
CA LEU A 1 12.39 -0.59 -7.12
C LEU A 1 12.39 -0.79 -8.62
N VAL A 2 13.16 0.03 -9.34
CA VAL A 2 13.34 -0.15 -10.78
C VAL A 2 14.02 -1.50 -10.96
N SER A 3 13.32 -2.46 -11.56
CA SER A 3 13.87 -3.80 -11.82
C SER A 3 14.79 -3.72 -13.03
N ILE A 4 16.02 -3.27 -12.80
CA ILE A 4 17.11 -3.32 -13.79
C ILE A 4 17.87 -4.62 -13.55
N GLU A 5 18.23 -5.32 -14.63
CA GLU A 5 19.19 -6.42 -14.57
C GLU A 5 20.49 -5.95 -13.90
N ALA A 6 21.20 -6.87 -13.23
CA ALA A 6 22.42 -6.52 -12.52
C ALA A 6 23.50 -5.99 -13.48
N ILE A 7 24.03 -4.80 -13.21
CA ILE A 7 25.09 -4.19 -14.00
C ILE A 7 26.44 -4.74 -13.53
N ARG A 8 27.14 -5.49 -14.39
CA ARG A 8 28.39 -6.18 -14.02
C ARG A 8 29.65 -5.58 -14.63
N ASN A 9 29.50 -4.59 -15.50
CA ASN A 9 30.61 -3.95 -16.21
C ASN A 9 30.49 -2.42 -16.06
N PRO A 10 31.56 -1.70 -15.69
CA PRO A 10 31.57 -0.24 -15.70
C PRO A 10 31.22 0.41 -17.05
N ASP A 11 31.47 -0.29 -18.17
CA ASP A 11 31.13 0.20 -19.52
C ASP A 11 29.70 -0.16 -19.97
N ASP A 12 28.84 -0.57 -19.04
CA ASP A 12 27.46 -0.91 -19.34
C ASP A 12 26.70 0.29 -19.91
N ARG A 13 26.02 0.08 -21.05
CA ARG A 13 25.26 1.12 -21.74
C ARG A 13 24.15 1.71 -20.87
N ILE A 14 23.55 0.92 -19.98
CA ILE A 14 22.53 1.40 -19.03
C ILE A 14 23.17 2.33 -18.02
N LEU A 15 24.33 1.98 -17.45
CA LEU A 15 25.05 2.88 -16.55
C LEU A 15 25.40 4.19 -17.25
N GLY A 16 25.98 4.12 -18.46
CA GLY A 16 26.31 5.31 -19.25
C GLY A 16 25.07 6.18 -19.53
N LEU A 17 23.92 5.57 -19.81
CA LEU A 17 22.65 6.30 -19.95
C LEU A 17 22.23 6.98 -18.64
N LEU A 18 22.28 6.28 -17.50
CA LEU A 18 21.93 6.85 -16.20
C LEU A 18 22.85 8.01 -15.82
N GLU A 19 24.16 7.85 -16.01
CA GLU A 19 25.15 8.90 -15.75
C GLU A 19 24.94 10.12 -16.66
N SER A 20 24.61 9.91 -17.95
CA SER A 20 24.28 11.00 -18.88
C SER A 20 23.06 11.83 -18.46
N ARG A 21 22.17 11.27 -17.62
CA ARG A 21 20.97 11.94 -17.11
C ARG A 21 21.15 12.60 -15.75
N ARG A 22 22.34 12.53 -15.12
CA ARG A 22 22.64 13.22 -13.86
C ARG A 22 22.26 14.71 -13.83
N PRO A 23 22.37 15.50 -14.91
CA PRO A 23 21.92 16.90 -14.90
C PRO A 23 20.44 17.09 -14.51
N LEU A 24 19.57 16.08 -14.73
CA LEU A 24 18.16 16.13 -14.32
C LEU A 24 17.97 16.16 -12.80
N LEU A 25 18.97 15.74 -12.02
CA LEU A 25 18.90 15.77 -10.55
C LEU A 25 18.95 17.20 -10.02
N GLU A 26 19.71 18.07 -10.69
CA GLU A 26 19.93 19.47 -10.32
C GLU A 26 18.93 20.42 -10.98
N ASP A 27 18.27 20.00 -12.06
CA ASP A 27 17.29 20.81 -12.77
C ASP A 27 16.00 21.02 -11.93
N PRO A 28 15.67 22.26 -11.52
CA PRO A 28 14.43 22.55 -10.80
C PRO A 28 13.16 22.24 -11.59
N GLY A 29 13.24 22.25 -12.93
CA GLY A 29 12.14 21.91 -13.84
C GLY A 29 11.82 20.42 -13.87
N THR A 30 12.73 19.56 -13.42
CA THR A 30 12.51 18.11 -13.44
C THR A 30 11.52 17.68 -12.33
N PRO A 31 10.44 16.95 -12.68
CA PRO A 31 9.50 16.40 -11.72
C PRO A 31 10.18 15.60 -10.61
N GLY A 32 9.73 15.78 -9.36
CA GLY A 32 10.25 15.07 -8.19
C GLY A 32 10.33 13.54 -8.34
N PRO A 33 9.29 12.87 -8.85
CA PRO A 33 9.33 11.42 -9.08
C PRO A 33 10.47 10.97 -9.99
N ILE A 34 10.75 11.71 -11.07
CA ILE A 34 11.84 11.39 -12.01
C ILE A 34 13.19 11.48 -11.31
N ARG A 35 13.42 12.51 -10.49
CA ARG A 35 14.65 12.64 -9.70
C ARG A 35 14.81 11.52 -8.69
N ILE A 36 13.74 11.15 -8.00
CA ILE A 36 13.73 10.03 -7.04
C ILE A 36 14.11 8.72 -7.73
N ASP A 37 13.46 8.42 -8.86
CA ASP A 37 13.70 7.17 -9.60
C ASP A 37 15.13 7.12 -10.16
N LEU A 38 15.65 8.25 -10.66
CA LEU A 38 17.03 8.35 -11.15
C LEU A 38 18.06 8.17 -10.02
N HIS A 39 17.83 8.75 -8.83
CA HIS A 39 18.68 8.49 -7.66
C HIS A 39 18.70 7.01 -7.30
N TYR A 40 17.56 6.33 -7.25
CA TYR A 40 17.54 4.89 -6.94
C TYR A 40 18.14 4.02 -8.04
N ALA A 41 17.98 4.39 -9.31
CA ALA A 41 18.61 3.69 -10.42
C ALA A 41 20.15 3.80 -10.38
N LEU A 42 20.69 5.00 -10.13
CA LEU A 42 22.12 5.22 -9.95
C LEU A 42 22.66 4.51 -8.71
N ALA A 43 21.92 4.56 -7.60
CA ALA A 43 22.30 3.85 -6.38
C ALA A 43 22.46 2.35 -6.63
N LYS A 44 21.47 1.72 -7.29
CA LYS A 44 21.54 0.31 -7.68
C LYS A 44 22.71 0.03 -8.62
N ALA A 45 22.90 0.85 -9.65
CA ALA A 45 23.93 0.62 -10.66
C ALA A 45 25.35 0.69 -10.06
N TYR A 46 25.58 1.61 -9.12
CA TYR A 46 26.84 1.70 -8.40
C TYR A 46 27.02 0.56 -7.39
N ASP A 47 25.95 0.16 -6.71
CA ASP A 47 25.97 -0.99 -5.78
C ASP A 47 26.33 -2.30 -6.51
N ASP A 48 25.75 -2.54 -7.70
CA ASP A 48 26.07 -3.71 -8.53
C ASP A 48 27.55 -3.75 -8.99
N LEU A 49 28.26 -2.62 -8.94
CA LEU A 49 29.67 -2.46 -9.30
C LEU A 49 30.61 -2.28 -8.09
N ASP A 50 30.14 -2.58 -6.88
CA ASP A 50 30.85 -2.39 -5.61
C ASP A 50 31.28 -0.93 -5.33
N ARG A 51 30.70 0.05 -6.03
CA ARG A 51 30.93 1.50 -5.84
C ARG A 51 30.07 2.02 -4.67
N THR A 52 30.42 1.53 -3.48
CA THR A 52 29.57 1.62 -2.28
C THR A 52 29.31 3.06 -1.83
N GLU A 53 30.31 3.95 -1.90
CA GLU A 53 30.16 5.35 -1.48
C GLU A 53 29.20 6.12 -2.39
N GLU A 54 29.33 5.97 -3.71
CA GLU A 54 28.42 6.60 -4.66
C GLU A 54 27.01 6.02 -4.55
N ALA A 55 26.89 4.70 -4.36
CA ALA A 55 25.62 4.03 -4.15
C ALA A 55 24.88 4.59 -2.93
N ALA A 56 25.57 4.68 -1.78
CA ALA A 56 25.02 5.20 -0.54
C ALA A 56 24.59 6.66 -0.67
N SER A 57 25.40 7.50 -1.31
CA SER A 57 25.09 8.93 -1.54
C SER A 57 23.81 9.09 -2.36
N HIS A 58 23.67 8.35 -3.47
CA HIS A 58 22.45 8.39 -4.28
C HIS A 58 21.23 7.81 -3.56
N LEU A 59 21.41 6.74 -2.79
CA LEU A 59 20.34 6.13 -2.00
C LEU A 59 19.81 7.11 -0.96
N GLU A 60 20.69 7.80 -0.24
CA GLU A 60 20.30 8.79 0.77
C GLU A 60 19.57 9.98 0.13
N ALA A 61 20.11 10.53 -0.97
CA ALA A 61 19.48 11.65 -1.67
C ALA A 61 18.09 11.29 -2.22
N GLY A 62 17.95 10.11 -2.84
CA GLY A 62 16.67 9.59 -3.31
C GLY A 62 15.67 9.37 -2.17
N ALA A 63 16.13 8.76 -1.07
CA ALA A 63 15.30 8.53 0.12
C ALA A 63 14.84 9.85 0.76
N ARG A 64 15.70 10.86 0.82
CA ARG A 64 15.37 12.20 1.34
C ARG A 64 14.28 12.88 0.51
N LEU A 65 14.38 12.82 -0.82
CA LEU A 65 13.34 13.32 -1.72
C LEU A 65 12.04 12.53 -1.58
N LYS A 66 12.13 11.19 -1.56
CA LYS A 66 10.97 10.31 -1.39
C LYS A 66 10.26 10.59 -0.06
N ARG A 67 11.01 10.79 1.03
CA ARG A 67 10.46 11.07 2.35
C ARG A 67 9.59 12.33 2.37
N ARG A 68 9.95 13.36 1.59
CA ARG A 68 9.16 14.60 1.43
C ARG A 68 7.83 14.38 0.72
N THR A 69 7.70 13.31 -0.07
CA THR A 69 6.42 12.94 -0.73
C THR A 69 5.48 12.17 0.19
N LEU A 70 6.00 11.60 1.28
CA LEU A 70 5.21 10.78 2.20
C LEU A 70 4.53 11.66 3.23
N ARG A 71 3.19 11.63 3.26
CA ARG A 71 2.36 12.25 4.30
C ARG A 71 2.12 11.28 5.47
N PHE A 72 3.17 10.59 5.90
CA PHE A 72 3.09 9.67 7.04
C PHE A 72 3.42 10.40 8.34
N GLU A 73 2.48 10.35 9.28
CA GLU A 73 2.60 10.85 10.66
C GLU A 73 2.08 9.74 11.58
N ILE A 74 2.94 9.21 12.46
CA ILE A 74 2.59 8.06 13.30
C ILE A 74 1.39 8.35 14.20
N GLN A 75 1.32 9.57 14.75
CA GLN A 75 0.22 10.01 15.61
C GLN A 75 -1.13 9.96 14.88
N ARG A 76 -1.16 10.36 13.60
CA ARG A 76 -2.40 10.29 12.80
C ARG A 76 -2.84 8.85 12.53
N GLU A 77 -1.89 7.94 12.34
CA GLU A 77 -2.21 6.52 12.18
C GLU A 77 -2.69 5.90 13.50
N GLU A 78 -2.07 6.25 14.63
CA GLU A 78 -2.51 5.83 15.95
C GLU A 78 -3.94 6.31 16.24
N GLU A 79 -4.22 7.60 16.06
CA GLU A 79 -5.57 8.16 16.20
C GLU A 79 -6.57 7.46 15.28
N ARG A 80 -6.17 7.12 14.05
CA ARG A 80 -7.05 6.39 13.11
C ARG A 80 -7.36 4.98 13.62
N LEU A 81 -6.36 4.26 14.12
CA LEU A 81 -6.53 2.93 14.69
C LEU A 81 -7.40 2.96 15.95
N GLU A 82 -7.23 3.98 16.80
CA GLU A 82 -8.08 4.18 17.97
C GLU A 82 -9.54 4.40 17.56
N ARG A 83 -9.84 5.25 16.58
CA ARG A 83 -11.22 5.45 16.11
C ARG A 83 -11.85 4.18 15.56
N ILE A 84 -11.07 3.34 14.87
CA ILE A 84 -11.52 2.01 14.40
C ILE A 84 -11.86 1.14 15.62
N ALA A 85 -10.96 1.02 16.59
CA ALA A 85 -11.19 0.21 17.78
C ALA A 85 -12.42 0.67 18.59
N HIS A 86 -12.63 1.98 18.70
CA HIS A 86 -13.79 2.54 19.40
C HIS A 86 -15.12 2.29 18.68
N LEU A 87 -15.13 2.24 17.34
CA LEU A 87 -16.36 1.99 16.59
C LEU A 87 -16.78 0.53 16.63
N PHE A 88 -15.85 -0.39 16.38
CA PHE A 88 -16.12 -1.83 16.21
C PHE A 88 -16.27 -2.55 17.55
N THR A 89 -17.23 -2.12 18.36
CA THR A 89 -17.62 -2.78 19.61
C THR A 89 -18.45 -4.04 19.34
N PRO A 90 -18.57 -4.98 20.31
CA PRO A 90 -19.47 -6.13 20.17
C PRO A 90 -20.91 -5.72 19.82
N ALA A 91 -21.43 -4.66 20.45
CA ALA A 91 -22.77 -4.15 20.17
C ALA A 91 -22.90 -3.61 18.73
N PHE A 92 -21.87 -2.95 18.20
CA PHE A 92 -21.85 -2.49 16.82
C PHE A 92 -21.84 -3.68 15.84
N ILE A 93 -21.02 -4.71 16.10
CA ILE A 93 -20.99 -5.93 15.28
C ILE A 93 -22.33 -6.66 15.34
N ASP A 94 -22.93 -6.82 16.52
CA ASP A 94 -24.21 -7.49 16.70
C ASP A 94 -25.36 -6.76 16.02
N ARG A 95 -25.29 -5.42 15.91
CA ARG A 95 -26.24 -4.66 15.09
C ARG A 95 -26.19 -5.08 13.63
N TYR A 96 -25.04 -5.42 13.07
CA TYR A 96 -24.93 -5.80 11.66
C TYR A 96 -24.90 -7.31 11.43
N ARG A 97 -25.12 -8.10 12.49
CA ARG A 97 -25.27 -9.54 12.39
C ARG A 97 -26.53 -9.88 11.60
N LEU A 98 -26.35 -10.61 10.51
CA LEU A 98 -27.46 -11.15 9.73
C LEU A 98 -28.19 -12.22 10.54
N VAL A 99 -29.52 -12.25 10.45
CA VAL A 99 -30.36 -13.29 11.09
C VAL A 99 -30.15 -14.64 10.40
N GLU A 100 -29.94 -14.62 9.08
CA GLU A 100 -29.65 -15.81 8.27
C GLU A 100 -28.48 -15.54 7.30
N PRO A 101 -27.63 -16.55 7.00
CA PRO A 101 -26.58 -16.41 6.00
C PRO A 101 -27.16 -16.14 4.62
N VAL A 102 -26.65 -15.11 3.93
CA VAL A 102 -27.03 -14.78 2.54
C VAL A 102 -26.51 -15.82 1.54
N SER A 103 -25.49 -16.60 1.92
CA SER A 103 -24.91 -17.66 1.09
C SER A 103 -24.35 -18.79 1.96
N SER A 104 -24.24 -19.99 1.39
CA SER A 104 -23.49 -21.11 1.97
C SER A 104 -21.97 -20.94 1.82
N SER A 105 -21.50 -19.98 1.02
CA SER A 105 -20.09 -19.62 0.88
C SER A 105 -19.49 -19.17 2.22
N ARG A 106 -18.35 -19.75 2.61
CA ARG A 106 -17.64 -19.41 3.85
C ARG A 106 -16.28 -18.79 3.50
N PRO A 107 -16.19 -17.46 3.35
CA PRO A 107 -14.92 -16.82 3.03
C PRO A 107 -13.93 -16.95 4.20
N ILE A 108 -12.67 -17.21 3.87
CA ILE A 108 -11.55 -17.17 4.81
C ILE A 108 -10.78 -15.88 4.53
N PHE A 109 -10.64 -15.03 5.55
CA PHE A 109 -9.84 -13.82 5.45
C PHE A 109 -8.47 -14.04 6.09
N ILE A 110 -7.40 -13.84 5.31
CA ILE A 110 -6.02 -13.81 5.81
C ILE A 110 -5.67 -12.35 6.11
N VAL A 111 -5.40 -12.03 7.37
CA VAL A 111 -5.05 -10.69 7.82
C VAL A 111 -3.62 -10.68 8.35
N GLY A 112 -2.80 -9.76 7.85
CA GLY A 112 -1.40 -9.64 8.25
C GLY A 112 -0.75 -8.39 7.65
N LEU A 113 0.46 -8.09 8.12
CA LEU A 113 1.26 -7.00 7.56
C LEU A 113 1.74 -7.37 6.13
N PRO A 114 2.00 -6.39 5.26
CA PRO A 114 2.67 -6.63 3.99
C PRO A 114 3.97 -7.41 4.20
N ARG A 115 4.26 -8.39 3.33
CA ARG A 115 5.48 -9.22 3.38
C ARG A 115 5.58 -10.16 4.59
N SER A 116 4.46 -10.47 5.26
CA SER A 116 4.39 -11.45 6.36
C SER A 116 4.16 -12.91 5.91
N GLY A 117 4.17 -13.18 4.60
CA GLY A 117 3.95 -14.52 4.06
C GLY A 117 2.46 -14.90 3.88
N SER A 118 1.55 -13.92 3.82
CA SER A 118 0.11 -14.16 3.56
C SER A 118 -0.15 -14.94 2.27
N THR A 119 0.59 -14.66 1.20
CA THR A 119 0.49 -15.42 -0.07
C THR A 119 0.91 -16.89 0.09
N LEU A 120 1.95 -17.16 0.90
CA LEU A 120 2.36 -18.54 1.17
C LEU A 120 1.27 -19.27 1.97
N LEU A 121 0.69 -18.61 2.97
CA LEU A 121 -0.41 -19.17 3.75
C LEU A 121 -1.64 -19.45 2.88
N GLU A 122 -1.99 -18.53 1.96
CA GLU A 122 -3.06 -18.75 0.98
C GLU A 122 -2.80 -19.99 0.13
N HIS A 123 -1.58 -20.14 -0.41
CA HIS A 123 -1.21 -21.31 -1.20
C HIS A 123 -1.31 -22.61 -0.40
N ILE A 124 -0.92 -22.62 0.87
CA ILE A 124 -1.06 -23.80 1.75
C ILE A 124 -2.53 -24.16 1.93
N LEU A 125 -3.41 -23.18 2.18
CA LEU A 125 -4.85 -23.42 2.35
C LEU A 125 -5.50 -23.90 1.04
N ALA A 126 -5.15 -23.29 -0.09
CA ALA A 126 -5.68 -23.65 -1.41
C ALA A 126 -5.21 -25.03 -1.92
N ALA A 127 -4.26 -25.68 -1.23
CA ALA A 127 -3.91 -27.08 -1.51
C ALA A 127 -5.02 -28.06 -1.06
N HIS A 128 -5.97 -27.62 -0.23
CA HIS A 128 -7.12 -28.42 0.18
C HIS A 128 -8.20 -28.40 -0.93
N PRO A 129 -8.80 -29.54 -1.30
CA PRO A 129 -9.73 -29.63 -2.43
C PRO A 129 -10.98 -28.75 -2.29
N ASP A 130 -11.44 -28.50 -1.07
CA ASP A 130 -12.61 -27.67 -0.79
C ASP A 130 -12.30 -26.17 -0.63
N ILE A 131 -11.04 -25.75 -0.81
CA ILE A 131 -10.62 -24.35 -0.65
C ILE A 131 -10.12 -23.81 -1.98
N THR A 132 -10.67 -22.68 -2.40
CA THR A 132 -10.21 -21.95 -3.59
C THR A 132 -9.52 -20.66 -3.16
N ALA A 133 -8.33 -20.38 -3.71
CA ALA A 133 -7.63 -19.12 -3.48
C ALA A 133 -8.44 -17.92 -4.02
N GLY A 134 -8.52 -16.86 -3.22
CA GLY A 134 -9.29 -15.65 -3.57
C GLY A 134 -8.42 -14.54 -4.17
N GLY A 135 -7.11 -14.62 -3.95
CA GLY A 135 -6.15 -13.58 -4.29
C GLY A 135 -6.32 -12.31 -3.47
N GLU A 136 -5.51 -11.30 -3.78
CA GLU A 136 -5.61 -9.97 -3.17
C GLU A 136 -6.76 -9.17 -3.79
N GLN A 137 -7.91 -9.15 -3.13
CA GLN A 137 -9.09 -8.42 -3.58
C GLN A 137 -9.17 -7.00 -2.97
N PRO A 138 -9.18 -5.92 -3.77
CA PRO A 138 -9.34 -4.56 -3.26
C PRO A 138 -10.80 -4.21 -2.91
N THR A 139 -11.71 -5.19 -3.01
CA THR A 139 -13.17 -4.99 -2.93
C THR A 139 -13.59 -4.36 -1.61
N LEU A 140 -13.14 -4.88 -0.47
CA LEU A 140 -13.54 -4.35 0.85
C LEU A 140 -13.06 -2.90 1.08
N PRO A 141 -11.77 -2.56 0.86
CA PRO A 141 -11.31 -1.17 0.94
C PRO A 141 -12.04 -0.22 -0.02
N ARG A 142 -12.31 -0.68 -1.25
CA ARG A 142 -13.07 0.11 -2.24
C ARG A 142 -14.49 0.34 -1.79
N LEU A 143 -15.17 -0.70 -1.30
CA LEU A 143 -16.53 -0.58 -0.76
C LEU A 143 -16.59 0.40 0.40
N ALA A 144 -15.68 0.29 1.37
CA ALA A 144 -15.62 1.24 2.50
C ALA A 144 -15.45 2.69 2.04
N THR A 145 -14.63 2.92 1.02
CA THR A 145 -14.43 4.26 0.43
C THR A 145 -15.68 4.72 -0.32
N SER A 146 -16.29 3.85 -1.14
CA SER A 146 -17.52 4.15 -1.87
C SER A 146 -18.68 4.49 -0.94
N LEU A 147 -18.83 3.79 0.18
CA LEU A 147 -19.85 4.08 1.20
C LEU A 147 -19.62 5.45 1.85
N SER A 148 -18.36 5.79 2.16
CA SER A 148 -18.01 7.11 2.68
C SER A 148 -18.41 8.24 1.71
N ILE A 149 -18.14 8.07 0.41
CA ILE A 149 -18.48 9.05 -0.62
C ILE A 149 -20.00 9.12 -0.81
N ALA A 150 -20.67 7.97 -1.01
CA ALA A 150 -22.09 7.90 -1.30
C ALA A 150 -22.96 8.52 -0.19
N TRP A 151 -22.52 8.40 1.07
CA TRP A 151 -23.23 8.99 2.20
C TRP A 151 -22.75 10.38 2.59
N GLY A 152 -21.86 11.00 1.81
CA GLY A 152 -21.35 12.34 2.07
C GLY A 152 -20.66 12.47 3.43
N ARG A 153 -20.15 11.37 3.99
CA ARG A 153 -19.59 11.34 5.35
C ARG A 153 -18.13 11.73 5.30
N ILE A 154 -17.85 12.88 5.91
CA ILE A 154 -16.53 13.31 6.37
C ILE A 154 -16.65 13.42 7.90
N PRO A 155 -15.83 12.70 8.68
CA PRO A 155 -14.66 11.93 8.29
C PRO A 155 -14.98 10.58 7.60
N GLY A 156 -13.96 10.01 6.94
CA GLY A 156 -14.08 8.79 6.13
C GLY A 156 -14.25 7.51 6.95
N PHE A 157 -13.57 6.42 6.59
CA PHE A 157 -13.56 5.22 7.43
C PHE A 157 -12.81 5.48 8.75
N PRO A 158 -13.34 5.08 9.92
CA PRO A 158 -14.49 4.19 10.10
C PRO A 158 -15.86 4.89 10.28
N GLU A 159 -15.92 6.20 10.51
CA GLU A 159 -17.15 6.93 10.83
C GLU A 159 -18.18 6.91 9.70
N SER A 160 -17.72 6.69 8.47
CA SER A 160 -18.58 6.36 7.32
C SER A 160 -19.55 5.20 7.57
N LEU A 161 -19.32 4.32 8.55
CA LEU A 161 -20.23 3.21 8.88
C LEU A 161 -21.27 3.56 9.96
N LEU A 162 -21.16 4.73 10.61
CA LEU A 162 -22.13 5.16 11.63
C LEU A 162 -23.45 5.57 10.97
N PRO A 163 -24.62 5.21 11.51
CA PRO A 163 -25.89 5.63 10.94
C PRO A 163 -25.99 7.16 10.92
N ALA A 164 -26.17 7.75 9.74
CA ALA A 164 -26.68 9.10 9.62
C ALA A 164 -28.11 9.06 10.15
N ARG A 165 -28.51 10.10 10.88
CA ARG A 165 -29.85 10.25 11.44
C ARG A 165 -30.92 9.68 10.47
N ALA A 166 -31.48 8.54 10.87
CA ALA A 166 -32.73 7.89 10.46
C ALA A 166 -33.00 7.36 9.03
N GLU A 167 -32.29 7.71 7.94
CA GLU A 167 -32.82 7.37 6.59
C GLU A 167 -32.00 6.43 5.68
N THR A 168 -30.78 6.00 6.05
CA THR A 168 -30.08 4.94 5.28
C THR A 168 -29.10 4.18 6.17
N ASP A 169 -29.38 2.89 6.41
CA ASP A 169 -28.53 1.97 7.18
C ASP A 169 -27.78 1.00 6.23
N LEU A 170 -26.67 0.42 6.67
CA LEU A 170 -25.95 -0.63 5.90
C LEU A 170 -26.84 -1.84 5.58
N ARG A 171 -27.92 -2.03 6.33
CA ARG A 171 -28.90 -3.11 6.13
C ARG A 171 -29.81 -2.88 4.91
N ASP A 172 -29.83 -1.66 4.37
CA ASP A 172 -30.67 -1.29 3.22
C ASP A 172 -29.95 -1.48 1.87
N LEU A 173 -28.71 -1.99 1.89
CA LEU A 173 -27.87 -2.34 0.73
C LEU A 173 -27.94 -3.84 0.41
#